data_AF-A0A4Q2QQN4-F1
#
_entry.id   AF-A0A4Q2QQN4-F1
#
_cell.length_a   1.000
_cell.length_b   1.000
_cell.length_c   1.000
_cell.angle_alpha   90.00
_cell.angle_beta   90.00
_cell.angle_gamma   90.00
#
_symmetry.space_group_name_H-M   'P 1'
#
loop_
_entity.id
_entity.type
_entity.pdbx_description
1 polymer ?
#
loop_
_entity_poly.entity_id
_entity_poly.type
_entity_poly.pdbx_seq_one_letter_code
_entity_poly.pdbx_strand_id
1 'polypeptide(L)'
;PLHVTRLFLLEGIFIGIIGALGSLAIGYAIAAVINLYGIAMPPSPGQSQGYTAFIKTDSAALNWITLVLPILAATGASVLPALRASRLNISDAFKFS
;
A
#
# COMPACT_ATOMS: atom_id res chain seq x y z
N PRO A 1 28.21 -11.10 4.20
CA PRO A 1 27.01 -10.68 4.97
C PRO A 1 26.25 -9.48 4.37
N LEU A 2 26.90 -8.36 4.06
CA LEU A 2 26.22 -7.11 3.63
C LEU A 2 25.49 -7.21 2.27
N HIS A 3 25.98 -8.02 1.32
CA HIS A 3 25.36 -8.18 0.00
C HIS A 3 23.96 -8.82 0.05
N VAL A 4 23.78 -9.84 0.91
CA VAL A 4 22.51 -10.54 1.07
C VAL A 4 21.46 -9.61 1.69
N THR A 5 21.84 -8.86 2.72
CA THR A 5 20.95 -7.88 3.35
C THR A 5 20.50 -6.79 2.37
N ARG A 6 21.40 -6.29 1.51
CA ARG A 6 21.07 -5.30 0.49
C ARG A 6 20.10 -5.83 -0.56
N LEU A 7 20.22 -7.09 -0.96
CA LEU A 7 19.32 -7.70 -1.95
C LEU A 7 17.88 -7.78 -1.41
N PHE A 8 17.70 -8.27 -0.18
CA PHE A 8 16.38 -8.37 0.45
C PHE A 8 15.73 -7.00 0.71
N LEU A 9 16.53 -6.00 1.11
CA LEU A 9 16.05 -4.62 1.24
C LEU A 9 15.58 -4.06 -0.09
N LEU A 10 16.33 -4.32 -1.17
CA LEU A 10 16.01 -3.84 -2.51
C LEU A 10 14.74 -4.51 -3.02
N GLU A 11 14.58 -5.82 -2.83
CA GLU A 11 13.35 -6.55 -3.14
C GLU A 11 12.13 -5.98 -2.39
N GLY A 12 12.29 -5.70 -1.08
CA GLY A 12 11.25 -5.06 -0.27
C GLY A 12 10.83 -3.68 -0.79
N ILE A 13 11.80 -2.87 -1.24
CA ILE A 13 11.53 -1.55 -1.84
C ILE A 13 10.77 -1.70 -3.17
N PHE A 14 11.18 -2.62 -4.04
CA PHE A 14 10.50 -2.87 -5.32
C PHE A 14 9.06 -3.34 -5.12
N ILE A 15 8.83 -4.28 -4.19
CA ILE A 15 7.48 -4.72 -3.82
C ILE A 15 6.67 -3.55 -3.25
N GLY A 16 7.29 -2.71 -2.42
CA GLY A 16 6.66 -1.51 -1.87
C GLY A 16 6.22 -0.51 -2.93
N ILE A 17 7.06 -0.25 -3.95
CA ILE A 17 6.74 0.64 -5.07
C ILE A 17 5.59 0.06 -5.91
N ILE A 18 5.64 -1.22 -6.26
CA ILE A 18 4.59 -1.89 -7.02
C ILE A 18 3.28 -1.87 -6.22
N GLY A 19 3.34 -2.14 -4.92
CA GLY A 19 2.20 -2.08 -4.01
C GLY A 19 1.59 -0.68 -3.92
N ALA A 20 2.42 0.37 -3.88
CA ALA A 20 1.97 1.76 -3.86
C ALA A 20 1.28 2.19 -5.15
N LEU A 21 1.82 1.81 -6.31
CA LEU A 21 1.18 2.09 -7.60
C LEU A 21 -0.13 1.30 -7.74
N GLY A 22 -0.12 0.03 -7.33
CA GLY A 22 -1.30 -0.83 -7.37
C GLY A 22 -2.44 -0.34 -6.47
N SER A 23 -2.13 0.04 -5.22
CA SER A 23 -3.13 0.56 -4.28
C SER A 23 -3.76 1.86 -4.77
N LEU A 24 -2.95 2.77 -5.33
CA LEU A 24 -3.41 4.03 -5.89
C LEU A 24 -4.38 3.77 -7.07
N ALA A 25 -3.96 2.93 -8.03
CA ALA A 25 -4.78 2.60 -9.20
C ALA A 25 -6.10 1.94 -8.82
N ILE A 26 -6.06 0.96 -7.90
CA ILE A 26 -7.26 0.26 -7.41
C ILE A 26 -8.17 1.21 -6.62
N GLY A 27 -7.59 2.07 -5.78
CA GLY A 27 -8.35 3.07 -5.02
C GLY A 27 -9.11 4.05 -5.92
N TYR A 28 -8.44 4.57 -6.96
CA TYR A 28 -9.10 5.42 -7.96
C TYR A 28 -10.16 4.67 -8.77
N ALA A 29 -9.89 3.42 -9.16
CA ALA A 29 -10.86 2.62 -9.90
C ALA A 29 -12.14 2.39 -9.06
N ILE A 30 -12.00 2.03 -7.78
CA ILE A 30 -13.13 1.86 -6.87
C ILE A 30 -13.87 3.19 -6.68
N ALA A 31 -13.15 4.29 -6.46
CA ALA A 31 -13.77 5.61 -6.32
C ALA A 31 -14.57 6.01 -7.56
N ALA A 32 -14.04 5.75 -8.76
CA ALA A 32 -14.72 6.01 -10.03
C ALA A 32 -15.99 5.17 -10.19
N VAL A 33 -15.92 3.86 -9.85
CA VAL A 33 -17.08 2.96 -9.89
C VAL A 33 -18.16 3.41 -8.90
N ILE A 34 -17.79 3.83 -7.69
CA ILE A 34 -18.76 4.32 -6.71
C ILE A 34 -19.38 5.65 -7.17
N ASN A 35 -18.59 6.55 -7.74
CA ASN A 35 -19.08 7.83 -8.27
C ASN A 35 -20.04 7.66 -9.45
N LEU A 36 -19.92 6.58 -10.23
CA LEU A 36 -20.85 6.23 -11.30
C LEU A 36 -22.27 5.96 -10.79
N TYR A 37 -22.40 5.27 -9.65
CA TYR A 37 -23.70 4.98 -9.04
C TYR A 37 -24.17 6.12 -8.11
N GLY A 38 -23.24 6.85 -7.51
CA GLY A 38 -23.51 7.88 -6.52
C GLY A 38 -24.07 7.29 -5.21
N ILE A 39 -23.64 7.82 -4.06
CA ILE A 39 -24.22 7.38 -2.79
C ILE A 39 -25.39 8.31 -2.47
N ALA A 40 -26.62 7.79 -2.60
CA ALA A 40 -27.82 8.54 -2.22
C ALA A 40 -27.85 8.69 -0.70
N MET A 41 -27.66 9.92 -0.22
CA MET A 41 -27.64 10.23 1.19
C MET A 41 -28.99 10.85 1.60
N PRO A 42 -29.60 10.40 2.72
CA PRO A 42 -30.81 11.02 3.22
C PRO A 42 -30.55 12.49 3.59
N PRO A 43 -31.58 13.34 3.54
CA PRO A 43 -31.45 14.75 3.86
C PRO A 43 -30.85 14.96 5.25
N SER A 44 -29.91 15.89 5.37
CA SER A 44 -29.43 16.36 6.66
C SER A 44 -30.54 17.09 7.40
N PRO A 45 -30.55 17.11 8.75
CA PRO A 45 -31.53 17.88 9.52
C PRO A 45 -31.55 19.35 9.07
N GLY A 46 -32.73 19.85 8.66
CA GLY A 46 -32.90 21.21 8.10
C GLY A 46 -32.86 21.33 6.58
N GLN A 47 -32.66 20.22 5.84
CA GLN A 47 -32.78 20.14 4.37
C GLN A 47 -33.94 19.23 3.98
N SER A 48 -34.73 19.62 2.97
CA SER A 48 -35.91 18.85 2.54
C SER A 48 -35.62 17.87 1.40
N GLN A 49 -34.44 17.97 0.77
CA GLN A 49 -34.03 17.09 -0.34
C GLN A 49 -32.77 16.30 0.04
N GLY A 50 -32.77 15.01 -0.28
CA GLY A 50 -31.56 14.18 -0.23
C GLY A 50 -30.56 14.61 -1.30
N TYR A 51 -29.28 14.34 -1.08
CA TYR A 51 -28.22 14.67 -2.04
C TYR A 51 -27.40 13.43 -2.38
N THR A 52 -26.79 13.44 -3.57
CA THR A 52 -25.85 12.40 -3.99
C THR A 52 -24.45 12.76 -3.48
N ALA A 53 -23.90 11.93 -2.60
CA ALA A 53 -22.52 12.06 -2.16
C ALA A 53 -21.57 11.44 -3.20
N PHE A 54 -20.51 12.17 -3.51
CA PHE A 54 -19.42 11.73 -4.38
C PHE A 54 -18.15 11.55 -3.56
N ILE A 55 -17.36 10.54 -3.91
CA ILE A 55 -16.02 10.36 -3.36
C ILE A 55 -15.10 11.37 -4.03
N LYS A 56 -14.67 12.37 -3.25
CA LYS A 56 -13.67 13.34 -3.65
C LYS A 56 -12.28 12.73 -3.52
N THR A 57 -11.56 12.61 -4.63
CA THR A 57 -10.19 12.07 -4.67
C THR A 57 -9.12 13.15 -4.88
N ASP A 58 -9.51 14.44 -4.81
CA ASP A 58 -8.62 15.60 -4.95
C ASP A 58 -7.75 15.90 -3.72
N SER A 59 -7.92 15.17 -2.62
CA SER A 59 -7.12 15.39 -1.42
C SER A 59 -5.68 14.91 -1.63
N ALA A 60 -4.77 15.85 -1.87
CA ALA A 60 -3.33 15.59 -2.02
C ALA A 60 -2.75 14.79 -0.84
N ALA A 61 -3.25 15.02 0.38
CA ALA A 61 -2.87 14.27 1.57
C ALA A 61 -3.23 12.78 1.49
N LEU A 62 -4.38 12.43 0.91
CA LEU A 62 -4.82 11.05 0.75
C LEU A 62 -3.90 10.30 -0.21
N ASN A 63 -3.61 10.92 -1.36
CA ASN A 63 -2.72 10.35 -2.39
C ASN A 63 -1.30 10.14 -1.85
N TRP A 64 -0.82 11.09 -1.04
CA TRP A 64 0.48 10.97 -0.39
C TRP A 64 0.55 9.79 0.58
N ILE A 65 -0.46 9.65 1.44
CA ILE A 65 -0.54 8.55 2.40
C ILE A 65 -0.64 7.20 1.69
N THR A 66 -1.45 7.08 0.63
CA THR A 66 -1.59 5.83 -0.14
C THR A 66 -0.31 5.41 -0.85
N LEU A 67 0.57 6.36 -1.17
CA LEU A 67 1.85 6.08 -1.83
C LEU A 67 2.95 5.75 -0.83
N VAL A 68 3.02 6.46 0.30
CA VAL A 68 4.08 6.30 1.31
C VAL A 68 3.85 5.06 2.18
N LEU A 69 2.60 4.76 2.55
CA LEU A 69 2.28 3.68 3.48
C LEU A 69 2.74 2.30 2.98
N PRO A 70 2.50 1.87 1.72
CA PRO A 70 2.92 0.57 1.23
C PRO A 70 4.44 0.45 1.09
N ILE A 71 5.13 1.53 0.73
CA ILE A 71 6.58 1.57 0.65
C ILE A 71 7.19 1.37 2.04
N LEU A 72 6.69 2.10 3.05
CA LEU A 72 7.16 1.95 4.43
C LEU A 72 6.81 0.58 5.00
N ALA A 73 5.62 0.07 4.73
CA ALA A 73 5.19 -1.25 5.20
C ALA A 73 6.03 -2.38 4.58
N ALA A 74 6.24 -2.37 3.27
CA ALA A 74 7.03 -3.39 2.57
C ALA A 74 8.52 -3.31 2.95
N THR A 75 9.08 -2.10 3.02
CA THR A 75 10.45 -1.89 3.46
C THR A 75 10.63 -2.35 4.91
N GLY A 76 9.74 -1.96 5.82
CA GLY A 76 9.77 -2.38 7.22
C GLY A 76 9.62 -3.89 7.39
N ALA A 77 8.72 -4.51 6.63
CA ALA A 77 8.55 -5.97 6.62
C ALA A 77 9.79 -6.71 6.10
N SER A 78 10.53 -6.14 5.14
CA SER A 78 11.75 -6.74 4.58
C SER A 78 12.98 -6.70 5.50
N VAL A 79 13.00 -5.81 6.50
CA VAL A 79 14.15 -5.67 7.42
C VAL A 79 14.34 -6.92 8.30
N LEU A 80 13.25 -7.47 8.84
CA LEU A 80 13.26 -8.66 9.69
C LEU A 80 13.82 -9.93 8.99
N PRO A 81 13.37 -10.31 7.78
CA PRO A 81 13.95 -11.42 7.04
C PRO A 81 15.38 -11.12 6.55
N ALA A 82 15.70 -9.88 6.15
CA ALA A 82 17.06 -9.51 5.72
C ALA A 82 18.09 -9.69 6.85
N LEU A 83 17.73 -9.32 8.09
CA LEU A 83 18.57 -9.52 9.27
C LEU A 83 18.73 -11.02 9.61
N ARG A 84 17.64 -11.80 9.55
CA ARG A 84 17.69 -13.26 9.75
C ARG A 84 18.57 -13.95 8.70
N ALA A 85 18.41 -13.61 7.42
CA ALA A 85 19.20 -14.16 6.32
C ALA A 85 20.69 -13.83 6.44
N SER A 86 21.05 -12.65 6.95
CA SER A 86 22.45 -12.25 7.15
C SER A 86 23.20 -13.04 8.21
N ARG A 87 22.48 -13.67 9.15
CA ARG A 87 23.04 -14.42 10.28
C ARG A 87 23.03 -15.93 10.06
N LEU A 88 22.47 -16.41 8.96
CA LEU A 88 22.51 -17.82 8.60
C LEU A 88 23.89 -18.20 8.08
N ASN A 89 24.48 -19.23 8.67
CA ASN A 89 25.77 -19.76 8.25
C ASN A 89 25.57 -20.52 6.92
N ILE A 90 26.46 -20.32 5.94
CA ILE A 90 26.32 -20.89 4.59
C ILE A 90 26.22 -22.42 4.63
N SER A 91 26.89 -23.07 5.60
CA SER A 91 26.82 -24.51 5.82
C SER A 91 25.46 -25.03 6.30
N ASP A 92 24.64 -24.20 6.94
CA ASP A 92 23.28 -24.58 7.36
C ASP A 92 22.24 -24.24 6.28
N ALA A 93 22.54 -23.31 5.37
CA ALA A 93 21.67 -22.99 4.24
C ALA A 93 21.49 -24.17 3.27
N PHE A 94 22.51 -25.02 3.13
CA PHE A 94 22.46 -26.21 2.25
C PHE A 94 21.83 -27.45 2.92
N LYS A 95 21.59 -27.46 4.24
CA LYS A 95 20.98 -28.62 4.93
C LYS A 95 19.47 -28.73 4.76
N PHE A 96 18.82 -27.68 4.27
CA PHE A 96 17.36 -27.60 4.11
C PHE A 96 16.92 -27.51 2.64
N SER A 97 17.80 -27.85 1.68
CA SER A 97 17.45 -27.99 0.25
C SER A 97 16.84 -29.34 -0.07
#